data_AF-A0A368VZY1-F1
#
_entry.id   AF-A0A368VZY1-F1
#
_cell.length_a   1.000
_cell.length_b   1.000
_cell.length_c   1.000
_cell.angle_alpha   90.00
_cell.angle_beta   90.00
_cell.angle_gamma   90.00
#
_symmetry.space_group_name_H-M   'P 1'
#
loop_
_entity.id
_entity.type
_entity.pdbx_description
1 polymer ?
#
loop_
_entity_poly.entity_id
_entity_poly.type
_entity_poly.pdbx_seq_one_letter_code
_entity_poly.pdbx_strand_id
1 'polypeptide(L)'
;MSKQPKCGRLLKTGSPCRTTVRRSVPLDSFAPACRRHMTTAERTELETNPLWLTRGQVLWAFDQQGEDSELMIAAEIAERLQLPKAAVSQVLRGLRSEGKALSRKVDRCELWGTTDQVERWIERREREERRVAAEKAAARARTVERNDALAEAAQQLREICTDHQVEVSIFDWSFGRSEEPCKHTLVLSVDDPAAANWLLGRLNMPAPDEGKPTDEQWSEHFDHLERLLGCLTWAGWLENEDNYFGEYDREVGPVLCTTLHRTCMELSAEYRPDEHVLRLQPFENPAGGWPQTFSMLEDEVVIELAGDVNEQAESVARRAGELGLLDATRVEIDEDADVSLSRFMSVQYDEWIFEEVAQYRGIPVSELIEEFDENPELKSYLNAVVGMFGRNVLPDAVPDAAVLGIAAWCWRNETAVEDWHVPSDVLMARINIAVTKVIDEHVNPIEGVDWVNLRASLTDPEWALPDGRKIAELFGEGWPQVRDTVGEQLEQWRLLDENVLGPEVTLRLLTIGGSTSYTQNWWGQGRWPAICRAIVEDAVEGGIALPAPYDTAGVERFIADLEEPDQLDDDVLHWLIDMPASGVEGPRGLRSHKASQPVMRVVEPISWDLD
;
A
#
# COMPACT_ATOMS: atom_id res chain seq x y z
N MET A 1 10.82 -46.25 11.08
CA MET A 1 11.37 -45.91 12.42
C MET A 1 10.24 -45.39 13.30
N SER A 2 10.21 -45.77 14.58
CA SER A 2 9.03 -45.75 15.46
C SER A 2 8.50 -44.35 15.79
N LYS A 3 7.17 -44.19 15.73
CA LYS A 3 6.37 -43.04 16.20
C LYS A 3 6.68 -42.70 17.67
N GLN A 4 7.05 -41.45 17.95
CA GLN A 4 7.14 -40.92 19.31
C GLN A 4 5.73 -40.63 19.88
N PRO A 5 5.43 -40.96 21.15
CA PRO A 5 4.16 -40.65 21.77
C PRO A 5 4.13 -39.23 22.36
N LYS A 6 3.10 -38.46 22.03
CA LYS A 6 2.72 -37.16 22.63
C LYS A 6 2.08 -37.35 24.03
N CYS A 7 2.76 -38.00 24.98
CA CYS A 7 2.27 -38.01 26.37
C CYS A 7 3.40 -37.71 27.37
N GLY A 8 3.15 -36.72 28.22
CA GLY A 8 4.08 -36.23 29.25
C GLY A 8 4.34 -37.24 30.37
N ARG A 9 5.16 -38.26 30.07
CA ARG A 9 5.80 -39.08 31.11
C ARG A 9 7.23 -38.59 31.36
N LEU A 10 7.60 -38.59 32.64
CA LEU A 10 8.97 -38.31 33.12
C LEU A 10 9.99 -39.23 32.44
N LEU A 11 11.08 -38.64 31.94
CA LEU A 11 12.29 -39.39 31.56
C LEU A 11 12.91 -40.03 32.81
N LYS A 12 13.47 -41.23 32.65
CA LYS A 12 14.16 -42.02 33.70
C LYS A 12 15.32 -41.29 34.41
N THR A 13 15.70 -40.10 33.97
CA THR A 13 16.83 -39.31 34.48
C THR A 13 16.44 -38.23 35.48
N GLY A 14 15.16 -38.10 35.87
CA GLY A 14 14.75 -37.21 36.97
C GLY A 14 14.88 -35.71 36.70
N SER A 15 14.99 -35.29 35.44
CA SER A 15 14.95 -33.87 35.06
C SER A 15 13.55 -33.47 34.57
N PRO A 16 13.01 -32.31 34.98
CA PRO A 16 11.71 -31.85 34.51
C PRO A 16 11.78 -31.46 33.03
N CYS A 17 10.73 -31.83 32.29
CA CYS A 17 10.52 -31.41 30.91
C CYS A 17 10.31 -29.89 30.89
N ARG A 18 11.25 -29.12 30.32
CA ARG A 18 11.05 -27.70 30.03
C ARG A 18 10.17 -27.58 28.79
N THR A 19 8.88 -27.77 28.97
CA THR A 19 7.89 -27.29 28.00
C THR A 19 7.44 -25.91 28.47
N THR A 20 7.67 -24.90 27.66
CA THR A 20 7.01 -23.60 27.80
C THR A 20 5.51 -23.86 27.75
N VAL A 21 4.82 -23.75 28.88
CA VAL A 21 3.34 -23.79 28.90
C VAL A 21 2.89 -22.52 28.19
N ARG A 22 2.55 -22.63 26.89
CA ARG A 22 1.82 -21.58 26.20
C ARG A 22 0.55 -21.32 27.02
N ARG A 23 0.33 -20.08 27.46
CA ARG A 23 -0.81 -19.63 28.28
C ARG A 23 -2.18 -19.77 27.57
N SER A 24 -2.28 -20.53 26.49
CA SER A 24 -3.39 -20.53 25.55
C SER A 24 -4.33 -21.73 25.66
N VAL A 25 -4.18 -22.60 26.67
CA VAL A 25 -5.00 -23.82 26.79
C VAL A 25 -5.77 -23.79 28.13
N PRO A 26 -7.12 -23.71 28.11
CA PRO A 26 -7.91 -23.64 29.34
C PRO A 26 -7.76 -24.89 30.20
N LEU A 27 -7.80 -24.73 31.52
CA LEU A 27 -7.59 -25.80 32.51
C LEU A 27 -8.54 -27.00 32.33
N ASP A 28 -9.71 -26.77 31.74
CA ASP A 28 -10.76 -27.77 31.50
C ASP A 28 -10.31 -28.81 30.46
N SER A 29 -9.33 -28.45 29.63
CA SER A 29 -8.70 -29.29 28.61
C SER A 29 -7.40 -29.96 29.08
N PHE A 30 -6.89 -29.61 30.28
CA PHE A 30 -5.80 -30.33 30.92
C PHE A 30 -6.29 -31.68 31.48
N ALA A 31 -5.62 -32.78 31.10
CA ALA A 31 -5.99 -34.12 31.58
C ALA A 31 -6.08 -34.17 33.11
N PRO A 32 -7.13 -34.77 33.71
CA PRO A 32 -7.30 -34.92 35.16
C PRO A 32 -6.10 -35.53 35.89
N ALA A 33 -5.25 -36.26 35.17
CA ALA A 33 -3.99 -36.82 35.65
C ALA A 33 -2.96 -35.75 36.06
N CYS A 34 -2.91 -34.59 35.40
CA CYS A 34 -1.95 -33.53 35.72
C CYS A 34 -2.32 -32.81 37.02
N ARG A 35 -3.62 -32.62 37.30
CA ARG A 35 -4.12 -31.98 38.55
C ARG A 35 -3.76 -32.76 39.82
N ARG A 36 -3.52 -34.08 39.71
CA ARG A 36 -3.12 -34.94 40.84
C ARG A 36 -1.68 -34.72 41.30
N HIS A 37 -0.84 -34.12 40.47
CA HIS A 37 0.58 -33.91 40.75
C HIS A 37 0.94 -32.47 41.13
N MET A 38 -0.05 -31.57 41.18
CA MET A 38 0.15 -30.17 41.55
C MET A 38 0.16 -30.00 43.06
N THR A 39 1.04 -29.13 43.54
CA THR A 39 1.04 -28.66 44.92
C THR A 39 -0.21 -27.82 45.20
N THR A 40 -0.55 -27.66 46.49
CA THR A 40 -1.67 -26.81 46.91
C THR A 40 -1.48 -25.37 46.46
N ALA A 41 -0.24 -24.85 46.49
CA ALA A 41 0.08 -23.49 46.06
C ALA A 41 -0.12 -23.30 44.55
N GLU A 42 0.38 -24.20 43.71
CA GLU A 42 0.17 -24.14 42.26
C GLU A 42 -1.31 -24.28 41.90
N ARG A 43 -2.05 -25.13 42.61
CA ARG A 43 -3.50 -25.27 42.43
C ARG A 43 -4.24 -23.97 42.78
N THR A 44 -3.88 -23.34 43.89
CA THR A 44 -4.46 -22.05 44.30
C THR A 44 -4.10 -20.93 43.34
N GLU A 45 -2.85 -20.84 42.87
CA GLU A 45 -2.43 -19.84 41.87
C GLU A 45 -3.16 -20.01 40.53
N LEU A 46 -3.41 -21.25 40.12
CA LEU A 46 -4.18 -21.57 38.91
C LEU A 46 -5.67 -21.34 39.04
N GLU A 47 -6.27 -21.67 40.20
CA GLU A 47 -7.69 -21.46 40.47
C GLU A 47 -8.03 -19.98 40.67
N THR A 48 -7.05 -19.14 41.03
CA THR A 48 -7.25 -17.71 41.27
C THR A 48 -6.98 -16.83 40.05
N ASN A 49 -6.30 -17.32 39.01
CA ASN A 49 -6.06 -16.55 37.80
C ASN A 49 -7.16 -16.81 36.75
N PRO A 50 -8.01 -15.81 36.44
CA PRO A 50 -9.18 -15.99 35.59
C PRO A 50 -8.84 -16.40 34.15
N LEU A 51 -7.62 -16.12 33.66
CA LEU A 51 -7.18 -16.47 32.30
C LEU A 51 -7.00 -17.98 32.09
N TRP A 52 -7.06 -18.78 33.15
CA TRP A 52 -7.04 -20.25 33.02
C TRP A 52 -8.42 -20.88 32.90
N LEU A 53 -9.49 -20.10 33.10
CA LEU A 53 -10.87 -20.51 32.91
C LEU A 53 -11.36 -20.04 31.54
N THR A 54 -12.09 -20.89 30.83
CA THR A 54 -12.76 -20.56 29.55
C THR A 54 -13.53 -19.22 29.67
N ARG A 55 -14.16 -18.98 30.83
CA ARG A 55 -14.87 -17.73 31.14
C ARG A 55 -13.97 -16.50 31.18
N GLY A 56 -12.82 -16.56 31.86
CA GLY A 56 -11.93 -15.40 31.95
C GLY A 56 -11.16 -15.17 30.65
N GLN A 57 -10.91 -16.22 29.86
CA GLN A 57 -10.36 -16.08 28.51
C GLN A 57 -11.31 -15.38 27.54
N VAL A 58 -12.63 -15.66 27.61
CA VAL A 58 -13.64 -14.94 26.80
C VAL A 58 -13.76 -13.48 27.21
N LEU A 59 -13.75 -13.16 28.51
CA LEU A 59 -13.75 -11.77 28.98
C LEU A 59 -12.45 -11.05 28.58
N TRP A 60 -11.30 -11.71 28.72
CA TRP A 60 -10.04 -11.17 28.25
C TRP A 60 -10.04 -10.92 26.74
N ALA A 61 -10.66 -11.80 25.94
CA ALA A 61 -10.80 -11.58 24.50
C ALA A 61 -11.58 -10.30 24.18
N PHE A 62 -12.61 -9.95 24.97
CA PHE A 62 -13.30 -8.67 24.85
C PHE A 62 -12.43 -7.48 25.27
N ASP A 63 -11.65 -7.61 26.35
CA ASP A 63 -10.76 -6.53 26.81
C ASP A 63 -9.60 -6.26 25.82
N GLN A 64 -9.15 -7.28 25.09
CA GLN A 64 -8.10 -7.15 24.07
C GLN A 64 -8.56 -6.52 22.75
N GLN A 65 -9.87 -6.28 22.58
CA GLN A 65 -10.40 -5.56 21.42
C GLN A 65 -10.15 -4.04 21.53
N GLY A 66 -9.60 -3.54 22.64
CA GLY A 66 -9.46 -2.08 22.82
C GLY A 66 -10.82 -1.38 22.90
N GLU A 67 -10.80 -0.05 23.01
CA GLU A 67 -12.04 0.73 23.13
C GLU A 67 -12.77 0.91 21.79
N ASP A 68 -12.07 0.76 20.67
CA ASP A 68 -12.56 1.12 19.34
C ASP A 68 -12.88 -0.05 18.40
N SER A 69 -12.48 -1.29 18.70
CA SER A 69 -12.70 -2.43 17.77
C SER A 69 -14.12 -3.01 17.80
N GLU A 70 -14.44 -3.75 16.73
CA GLU A 70 -15.74 -4.38 16.52
C GLU A 70 -16.12 -5.48 17.53
N LEU A 71 -17.42 -5.73 17.63
CA LEU A 71 -18.00 -6.85 18.37
C LEU A 71 -17.69 -8.17 17.65
N MET A 72 -17.42 -9.24 18.40
CA MET A 72 -16.98 -10.52 17.80
C MET A 72 -18.12 -11.52 17.63
N ILE A 73 -18.09 -12.34 16.58
CA ILE A 73 -18.95 -13.53 16.54
C ILE A 73 -18.36 -14.66 17.41
N ALA A 74 -19.23 -15.53 17.91
CA ALA A 74 -18.81 -16.67 18.74
C ALA A 74 -17.81 -17.63 18.04
N ALA A 75 -17.77 -17.63 16.71
CA ALA A 75 -16.80 -18.43 15.94
C ALA A 75 -15.38 -17.85 16.04
N GLU A 76 -15.21 -16.54 15.87
CA GLU A 76 -13.92 -15.86 15.99
C GLU A 76 -13.36 -15.96 17.41
N ILE A 77 -14.20 -15.79 18.43
CA ILE A 77 -13.80 -15.97 19.83
C ILE A 77 -13.29 -17.41 20.05
N ALA A 78 -13.95 -18.39 19.44
CA ALA A 78 -13.56 -19.79 19.52
C ALA A 78 -12.24 -20.06 18.79
N GLU A 79 -12.05 -19.51 17.60
CA GLU A 79 -10.82 -19.63 16.83
C GLU A 79 -9.63 -18.95 17.53
N ARG A 80 -9.79 -17.68 17.92
CA ARG A 80 -8.76 -16.88 18.61
C ARG A 80 -8.28 -17.53 19.90
N LEU A 81 -9.19 -18.13 20.65
CA LEU A 81 -8.88 -18.82 21.91
C LEU A 81 -8.54 -20.31 21.72
N GLN A 82 -8.58 -20.83 20.49
CA GLN A 82 -8.41 -22.26 20.17
C GLN A 82 -9.33 -23.16 21.01
N LEU A 83 -10.58 -22.72 21.17
CA LEU A 83 -11.61 -23.32 22.00
C LEU A 83 -12.72 -23.96 21.17
N PRO A 84 -13.39 -25.03 21.64
CA PRO A 84 -14.58 -25.53 20.98
C PRO A 84 -15.70 -24.48 20.96
N LYS A 85 -16.30 -24.22 19.79
CA LYS A 85 -17.39 -23.25 19.61
C LYS A 85 -18.56 -23.45 20.59
N ALA A 86 -18.87 -24.71 20.94
CA ALA A 86 -19.92 -25.03 21.90
C ALA A 86 -19.61 -24.54 23.33
N ALA A 87 -18.33 -24.60 23.74
CA ALA A 87 -17.88 -24.13 25.04
C ALA A 87 -17.94 -22.60 25.14
N VAL A 88 -17.47 -21.91 24.08
CA VAL A 88 -17.59 -20.44 23.97
C VAL A 88 -19.06 -20.01 24.00
N SER A 89 -19.92 -20.64 23.20
CA SER A 89 -21.36 -20.33 23.15
C SER A 89 -22.08 -20.56 24.49
N GLN A 90 -21.62 -21.51 25.30
CA GLN A 90 -22.15 -21.74 26.64
C GLN A 90 -21.70 -20.65 27.62
N VAL A 91 -20.43 -20.26 27.56
CA VAL A 91 -19.86 -19.18 28.38
C VAL A 91 -20.51 -17.84 28.07
N LEU A 92 -20.69 -17.50 26.79
CA LEU A 92 -21.33 -16.26 26.35
C LEU A 92 -22.77 -16.12 26.88
N ARG A 93 -23.56 -17.21 26.82
CA ARG A 93 -24.91 -17.25 27.42
C ARG A 93 -24.88 -17.03 28.94
N GLY A 94 -23.89 -17.61 29.63
CA GLY A 94 -23.67 -17.39 31.05
C GLY A 94 -23.34 -15.92 31.36
N LEU A 95 -22.38 -15.34 30.65
CA LEU A 95 -21.98 -13.94 30.82
C LEU A 95 -23.14 -12.96 30.55
N ARG A 96 -23.99 -13.26 29.56
CA ARG A 96 -25.21 -12.49 29.28
C ARG A 96 -26.22 -12.53 30.41
N SER A 97 -26.45 -13.70 31.01
CA SER A 97 -27.36 -13.83 32.16
C SER A 97 -26.88 -13.07 33.40
N GLU A 98 -25.57 -12.81 33.47
CA GLU A 98 -24.92 -12.05 34.55
C GLU A 98 -24.74 -10.55 34.21
N GLY A 99 -25.15 -10.10 33.02
CA GLY A 99 -24.99 -8.71 32.58
C GLY A 99 -23.54 -8.30 32.28
N LYS A 100 -22.62 -9.26 32.11
CA LYS A 100 -21.20 -9.02 31.81
C LYS A 100 -20.86 -9.01 30.32
N ALA A 101 -21.77 -9.52 29.49
CA ALA A 101 -21.68 -9.47 28.05
C ALA A 101 -23.07 -9.18 27.49
N LEU A 102 -23.13 -8.47 26.37
CA LEU A 102 -24.35 -8.29 25.61
C LEU A 102 -24.15 -8.88 24.22
N SER A 103 -25.25 -9.12 23.52
CA SER A 103 -25.20 -9.49 22.12
C SER A 103 -26.16 -8.65 21.28
N ARG A 104 -25.76 -8.38 20.05
CA ARG A 104 -26.59 -7.73 19.04
C ARG A 104 -26.67 -8.64 17.82
N LYS A 105 -27.89 -8.81 17.32
CA LYS A 105 -28.11 -9.57 16.09
C LYS A 105 -27.96 -8.62 14.90
N VAL A 106 -27.04 -8.96 13.99
CA VAL A 106 -26.81 -8.28 12.71
C VAL A 106 -26.93 -9.35 11.65
N ASP A 107 -27.91 -9.22 10.77
CA ASP A 107 -28.30 -10.23 9.79
C ASP A 107 -28.50 -11.63 10.38
N ARG A 108 -27.65 -12.59 9.99
CA ARG A 108 -27.67 -13.99 10.44
C ARG A 108 -26.69 -14.25 11.57
N CYS A 109 -25.93 -13.23 12.00
CA CYS A 109 -24.88 -13.33 12.99
C CYS A 109 -25.29 -12.68 14.32
N GLU A 110 -24.77 -13.24 15.42
CA GLU A 110 -24.93 -12.65 16.75
C GLU A 110 -23.54 -12.19 17.19
N LEU A 111 -23.38 -10.87 17.26
CA LEU A 111 -22.16 -10.19 17.67
C LEU A 111 -22.15 -10.05 19.19
N TRP A 112 -20.98 -10.23 19.81
CA TRP A 112 -20.80 -10.27 21.25
C TRP A 112 -19.69 -9.31 21.69
N GLY A 113 -19.92 -8.66 22.83
CA GLY A 113 -18.92 -7.85 23.53
C GLY A 113 -19.33 -7.63 24.98
N THR A 114 -18.57 -6.81 25.70
CA THR A 114 -19.04 -6.25 26.97
C THR A 114 -20.28 -5.37 26.74
N THR A 115 -21.04 -5.11 27.80
CA THR A 115 -22.24 -4.26 27.73
C THR A 115 -21.91 -2.89 27.13
N ASP A 116 -20.85 -2.24 27.63
CA ASP A 116 -20.40 -0.92 27.17
C ASP A 116 -19.93 -0.94 25.70
N GLN A 117 -19.25 -2.01 25.26
CA GLN A 117 -18.87 -2.18 23.85
C GLN A 117 -20.09 -2.27 22.94
N VAL A 118 -21.11 -3.06 23.32
CA VAL A 118 -22.31 -3.23 22.48
C VAL A 118 -23.17 -1.97 22.45
N GLU A 119 -23.29 -1.24 23.56
CA GLU A 119 -24.02 0.04 23.58
C GLU A 119 -23.35 1.10 22.71
N ARG A 120 -22.01 1.25 22.80
CA ARG A 120 -21.26 2.17 21.94
C ARG A 120 -21.36 1.79 20.46
N TRP A 121 -21.31 0.48 20.15
CA TRP A 121 -21.50 -0.01 18.79
C TRP A 121 -22.88 0.37 18.24
N ILE A 122 -23.94 0.26 19.04
CA ILE A 122 -25.30 0.68 18.66
C ILE A 122 -25.34 2.19 18.38
N GLU A 123 -24.80 3.01 19.27
CA GLU A 123 -24.78 4.48 19.08
C GLU A 123 -23.99 4.90 17.83
N ARG A 124 -22.87 4.21 17.55
CA ARG A 124 -22.05 4.43 16.35
C ARG A 124 -22.84 4.09 15.09
N ARG A 125 -23.45 2.90 15.02
CA ARG A 125 -24.28 2.49 13.87
C ARG A 125 -25.47 3.41 13.65
N GLU A 126 -26.14 3.86 14.70
CA GLU A 126 -27.24 4.84 14.55
C GLU A 126 -26.77 6.22 14.05
N ARG A 127 -25.53 6.62 14.36
CA ARG A 127 -24.92 7.84 13.82
C ARG A 127 -24.58 7.67 12.35
N GLU A 128 -24.07 6.51 11.99
CA GLU A 128 -23.68 6.18 10.62
C GLU A 128 -24.89 6.05 9.69
N GLU A 129 -25.93 5.34 10.12
CA GLU A 129 -27.21 5.28 9.40
C GLU A 129 -27.78 6.69 9.14
N ARG A 130 -27.60 7.62 10.08
CA ARG A 130 -27.99 9.04 9.90
C ARG A 130 -27.11 9.76 8.90
N ARG A 131 -25.79 9.51 8.89
CA ARG A 131 -24.85 10.09 7.93
C ARG A 131 -25.14 9.61 6.52
N VAL A 132 -25.22 8.30 6.32
CA VAL A 132 -25.56 7.67 5.02
C VAL A 132 -26.91 8.15 4.52
N ALA A 133 -27.93 8.25 5.39
CA ALA A 133 -29.23 8.78 5.00
C ALA A 133 -29.14 10.27 4.57
N ALA A 134 -28.31 11.08 5.23
CA ALA A 134 -28.10 12.49 4.87
C ALA A 134 -27.34 12.62 3.55
N GLU A 135 -26.31 11.81 3.31
CA GLU A 135 -25.56 11.78 2.05
C GLU A 135 -26.42 11.32 0.89
N LYS A 136 -27.21 10.26 1.08
CA LYS A 136 -28.19 9.79 0.08
C LYS A 136 -29.23 10.86 -0.22
N ALA A 137 -29.69 11.61 0.78
CA ALA A 137 -30.60 12.73 0.57
C ALA A 137 -29.93 13.88 -0.21
N ALA A 138 -28.67 14.20 0.10
CA ALA A 138 -27.90 15.22 -0.62
C ALA A 138 -27.63 14.83 -2.08
N ALA A 139 -27.26 13.56 -2.34
CA ALA A 139 -27.07 13.05 -3.70
C ALA A 139 -28.37 13.09 -4.53
N ARG A 140 -29.51 12.75 -3.90
CA ARG A 140 -30.84 12.90 -4.52
C ARG A 140 -31.14 14.36 -4.84
N ALA A 141 -30.86 15.29 -3.92
CA ALA A 141 -31.06 16.72 -4.15
C ALA A 141 -30.22 17.24 -5.32
N ARG A 142 -28.93 16.86 -5.39
CA ARG A 142 -28.05 17.22 -6.52
C ARG A 142 -28.57 16.68 -7.86
N THR A 143 -29.13 15.48 -7.87
CA THR A 143 -29.70 14.88 -9.09
C THR A 143 -30.95 15.63 -9.56
N VAL A 144 -31.82 16.03 -8.62
CA VAL A 144 -33.00 16.84 -8.92
C VAL A 144 -32.58 18.21 -9.46
N GLU A 145 -31.66 18.90 -8.78
CA GLU A 145 -31.14 20.21 -9.22
C GLU A 145 -30.54 20.14 -10.63
N ARG A 146 -29.73 19.11 -10.91
CA ARG A 146 -29.16 18.86 -12.25
C ARG A 146 -30.26 18.64 -13.29
N ASN A 147 -31.28 17.87 -12.96
CA ASN A 147 -32.39 17.58 -13.87
C ASN A 147 -33.25 18.81 -14.15
N ASP A 148 -33.44 19.69 -13.16
CA ASP A 148 -34.14 20.96 -13.31
C ASP A 148 -33.35 21.91 -14.22
N ALA A 149 -32.02 22.02 -14.02
CA ALA A 149 -31.14 22.78 -14.90
C ALA A 149 -31.16 22.24 -16.34
N LEU A 150 -31.16 20.91 -16.51
CA LEU A 150 -31.28 20.28 -17.82
C LEU A 150 -32.64 20.56 -18.48
N ALA A 151 -33.72 20.62 -17.69
CA ALA A 151 -35.04 20.96 -18.19
C ALA A 151 -35.14 22.42 -18.67
N GLU A 152 -34.50 23.34 -17.95
CA GLU A 152 -34.35 24.73 -18.37
C GLU A 152 -33.54 24.84 -19.67
N ALA A 153 -32.38 24.16 -19.75
CA ALA A 153 -31.57 24.12 -20.96
C ALA A 153 -32.33 23.52 -22.16
N ALA A 154 -33.11 22.45 -21.94
CA ALA A 154 -33.96 21.86 -22.97
C ALA A 154 -35.00 22.85 -23.49
N GLN A 155 -35.60 23.65 -22.59
CA GLN A 155 -36.58 24.67 -22.98
C GLN A 155 -35.94 25.77 -23.83
N GLN A 156 -34.78 26.27 -23.42
CA GLN A 156 -34.03 27.26 -24.20
C GLN A 156 -33.65 26.70 -25.58
N LEU A 157 -33.21 25.44 -25.64
CA LEU A 157 -32.88 24.80 -26.91
C LEU A 157 -34.10 24.59 -27.81
N ARG A 158 -35.27 24.26 -27.27
CA ARG A 158 -36.52 24.21 -28.07
C ARG A 158 -36.81 25.54 -28.73
N GLU A 159 -36.64 26.64 -28.02
CA GLU A 159 -36.86 27.98 -28.56
C GLU A 159 -35.85 28.31 -29.67
N ILE A 160 -34.56 27.99 -29.46
CA ILE A 160 -33.50 28.19 -30.45
C ILE A 160 -33.72 27.31 -31.70
N CYS A 161 -34.22 26.08 -31.52
CA CYS A 161 -34.40 25.09 -32.58
C CYS A 161 -35.76 25.17 -33.29
N THR A 162 -36.67 26.06 -32.87
CA THR A 162 -38.07 26.10 -33.34
C THR A 162 -38.19 26.20 -34.87
N ASP A 163 -37.31 26.95 -35.52
CA ASP A 163 -37.34 27.17 -36.98
C ASP A 163 -36.48 26.17 -37.79
N HIS A 164 -35.89 25.18 -37.12
CA HIS A 164 -34.80 24.36 -37.69
C HIS A 164 -35.09 22.86 -37.73
N GLN A 165 -36.33 22.40 -37.56
CA GLN A 165 -36.70 20.97 -37.63
C GLN A 165 -35.86 20.04 -36.72
N VAL A 166 -35.32 20.58 -35.62
CA VAL A 166 -34.64 19.80 -34.58
C VAL A 166 -35.61 19.58 -33.43
N GLU A 167 -35.89 18.33 -33.11
CA GLU A 167 -36.70 17.95 -31.96
C GLU A 167 -35.83 17.86 -30.71
N VAL A 168 -36.18 18.60 -29.66
CA VAL A 168 -35.48 18.59 -28.37
C VAL A 168 -36.34 17.89 -27.33
N SER A 169 -35.87 16.74 -26.86
CA SER A 169 -36.55 15.91 -25.88
C SER A 169 -35.66 15.62 -24.68
N ILE A 170 -36.27 15.28 -23.54
CA ILE A 170 -35.56 14.82 -22.35
C ILE A 170 -35.92 13.37 -22.17
N PHE A 171 -34.92 12.51 -22.10
CA PHE A 171 -35.08 11.09 -21.89
C PHE A 171 -34.80 10.72 -20.44
N ASP A 172 -35.72 9.96 -19.86
CA ASP A 172 -35.64 9.39 -18.53
C ASP A 172 -35.33 7.89 -18.66
N TRP A 173 -34.13 7.49 -18.23
CA TRP A 173 -33.64 6.11 -18.30
C TRP A 173 -34.30 5.17 -17.29
N SER A 174 -35.11 5.68 -16.35
CA SER A 174 -35.73 4.85 -15.31
C SER A 174 -36.81 3.91 -15.85
N PHE A 175 -37.29 4.12 -17.09
CA PHE A 175 -38.43 3.39 -17.68
C PHE A 175 -39.64 3.28 -16.72
N GLY A 176 -39.79 4.23 -15.79
CA GLY A 176 -40.85 4.22 -14.77
C GLY A 176 -40.73 3.12 -13.70
N ARG A 177 -39.54 2.54 -13.49
CA ARG A 177 -39.33 1.40 -12.57
C ARG A 177 -38.73 1.77 -11.21
N SER A 178 -38.35 3.02 -10.99
CA SER A 178 -37.71 3.47 -9.75
C SER A 178 -38.43 4.67 -9.15
N GLU A 179 -38.63 4.67 -7.83
CA GLU A 179 -39.05 5.85 -7.07
C GLU A 179 -37.88 6.82 -6.82
N GLU A 180 -36.65 6.44 -7.17
CA GLU A 180 -35.48 7.31 -7.03
C GLU A 180 -35.27 8.20 -8.27
N PRO A 181 -34.92 9.49 -8.08
CA PRO A 181 -34.64 10.39 -9.19
C PRO A 181 -33.46 9.87 -9.99
N CYS A 182 -33.65 9.66 -11.29
CA CYS A 182 -32.60 9.21 -12.20
C CYS A 182 -31.99 10.40 -12.95
N LYS A 183 -30.81 10.21 -13.52
CA LYS A 183 -30.15 11.19 -14.36
C LYS A 183 -30.89 11.31 -15.70
N HIS A 184 -31.50 12.47 -15.97
CA HIS A 184 -32.07 12.77 -17.27
C HIS A 184 -30.97 12.98 -18.33
N THR A 185 -31.30 12.66 -19.59
CA THR A 185 -30.44 12.92 -20.75
C THR A 185 -31.18 13.83 -21.72
N LEU A 186 -30.51 14.86 -22.23
CA LEU A 186 -31.03 15.71 -23.28
C LEU A 186 -30.79 15.03 -24.63
N VAL A 187 -31.83 14.93 -25.45
CA VAL A 187 -31.75 14.31 -26.78
C VAL A 187 -32.21 15.31 -27.83
N LEU A 188 -31.35 15.54 -28.81
CA LEU A 188 -31.61 16.35 -29.99
C LEU A 188 -31.77 15.40 -31.20
N SER A 189 -32.98 15.30 -31.75
CA SER A 189 -33.28 14.45 -32.90
C SER A 189 -33.48 15.32 -34.15
N VAL A 190 -32.90 14.91 -35.28
CA VAL A 190 -33.01 15.65 -36.54
C VAL A 190 -33.07 14.69 -37.72
N ASP A 191 -34.14 14.81 -38.52
CA ASP A 191 -34.36 13.94 -39.69
C ASP A 191 -33.96 14.62 -41.01
N ASP A 192 -33.82 15.95 -41.01
CA ASP A 192 -33.42 16.73 -42.18
C ASP A 192 -31.89 16.97 -42.20
N PRO A 193 -31.17 16.55 -43.26
CA PRO A 193 -29.73 16.77 -43.37
C PRO A 193 -29.30 18.26 -43.34
N ALA A 194 -30.15 19.19 -43.79
CA ALA A 194 -29.81 20.62 -43.73
C ALA A 194 -29.94 21.17 -42.29
N ALA A 195 -30.99 20.78 -41.57
CA ALA A 195 -31.12 20.99 -40.12
C ALA A 195 -29.99 20.34 -39.32
N ALA A 196 -29.58 19.12 -39.68
CA ALA A 196 -28.46 18.43 -39.06
C ALA A 196 -27.15 19.21 -39.25
N ASN A 197 -26.88 19.68 -40.47
CA ASN A 197 -25.70 20.51 -40.75
C ASN A 197 -25.76 21.88 -40.05
N TRP A 198 -26.95 22.46 -39.88
CA TRP A 198 -27.13 23.68 -39.11
C TRP A 198 -26.89 23.46 -37.61
N LEU A 199 -27.43 22.37 -37.05
CA LEU A 199 -27.27 21.99 -35.66
C LEU A 199 -25.80 21.65 -35.38
N LEU A 200 -25.18 20.81 -36.22
CA LEU A 200 -23.74 20.54 -36.18
C LEU A 200 -22.94 21.81 -36.36
N GLY A 201 -23.34 22.75 -37.23
CA GLY A 201 -22.66 24.04 -37.38
C GLY A 201 -22.82 24.98 -36.18
N ARG A 202 -23.83 24.79 -35.33
CA ARG A 202 -24.06 25.55 -34.08
C ARG A 202 -23.42 24.90 -32.87
N LEU A 203 -23.48 23.57 -32.78
CA LEU A 203 -22.70 22.77 -31.85
C LEU A 203 -21.19 22.91 -32.17
N ASN A 204 -20.85 23.09 -33.45
CA ASN A 204 -19.51 23.40 -33.97
C ASN A 204 -19.32 24.89 -34.32
N MET A 205 -19.93 25.83 -33.57
CA MET A 205 -19.44 27.23 -33.61
C MET A 205 -18.41 27.44 -32.48
N PRO A 206 -17.15 27.82 -32.84
CA PRO A 206 -16.78 28.63 -34.01
C PRO A 206 -16.09 27.72 -35.06
N ALA A 207 -15.97 28.06 -36.34
CA ALA A 207 -14.96 29.00 -36.80
C ALA A 207 -13.52 28.58 -36.36
N PRO A 208 -12.73 27.77 -37.09
CA PRO A 208 -11.66 26.92 -36.53
C PRO A 208 -10.37 27.67 -36.13
N ASP A 209 -9.69 27.16 -35.11
CA ASP A 209 -8.23 27.22 -34.90
C ASP A 209 -7.54 28.58 -34.60
N GLU A 210 -8.24 29.67 -34.27
CA GLU A 210 -7.55 30.82 -33.63
C GLU A 210 -7.25 30.49 -32.16
N GLY A 211 -6.06 29.91 -31.93
CA GLY A 211 -5.54 29.58 -30.59
C GLY A 211 -5.49 28.09 -30.26
N LYS A 212 -6.17 27.23 -31.04
CA LYS A 212 -6.06 25.77 -30.88
C LYS A 212 -4.63 25.32 -31.28
N PRO A 213 -3.99 24.42 -30.50
CA PRO A 213 -2.70 23.88 -30.90
C PRO A 213 -2.78 23.17 -32.26
N THR A 214 -1.75 23.36 -33.08
CA THR A 214 -1.53 22.56 -34.29
C THR A 214 -1.20 21.11 -33.92
N ASP A 215 -1.25 20.19 -34.88
CA ASP A 215 -0.86 18.79 -34.64
C ASP A 215 0.58 18.66 -34.11
N GLU A 216 1.49 19.53 -34.55
CA GLU A 216 2.86 19.60 -34.06
C GLU A 216 2.91 20.06 -32.59
N GLN A 217 2.13 21.09 -32.23
CA GLN A 217 2.04 21.54 -30.85
C GLN A 217 1.36 20.51 -29.94
N TRP A 218 0.36 19.77 -30.44
CA TRP A 218 -0.21 18.64 -29.72
C TRP A 218 0.82 17.56 -29.44
N SER A 219 1.60 17.18 -30.45
CA SER A 219 2.70 16.23 -30.27
C SER A 219 3.70 16.71 -29.21
N GLU A 220 4.10 17.98 -29.26
CA GLU A 220 4.99 18.57 -28.26
C GLU A 220 4.38 18.56 -26.85
N HIS A 221 3.08 18.82 -26.71
CA HIS A 221 2.39 18.77 -25.42
C HIS A 221 2.29 17.34 -24.87
N PHE A 222 2.03 16.35 -25.73
CA PHE A 222 2.00 14.94 -25.34
C PHE A 222 3.39 14.45 -24.93
N ASP A 223 4.43 14.71 -25.72
CA ASP A 223 5.83 14.39 -25.38
C ASP A 223 6.23 15.03 -24.02
N HIS A 224 5.75 16.25 -23.77
CA HIS A 224 5.98 16.93 -22.50
C HIS A 224 5.21 16.25 -21.36
N LEU A 225 3.94 15.90 -21.54
CA LEU A 225 3.18 15.16 -20.53
C LEU A 225 3.85 13.83 -20.17
N GLU A 226 4.26 13.05 -21.17
CA GLU A 226 5.01 11.80 -20.96
C GLU A 226 6.29 12.05 -20.15
N ARG A 227 7.00 13.15 -20.43
CA ARG A 227 8.20 13.52 -19.68
C ARG A 227 7.91 13.88 -18.22
N LEU A 228 6.80 14.57 -17.96
CA LEU A 228 6.36 14.92 -16.60
C LEU A 228 5.91 13.69 -15.81
N LEU A 229 5.18 12.76 -16.44
CA LEU A 229 4.70 11.54 -15.81
C LEU A 229 5.74 10.42 -15.76
N GLY A 230 6.88 10.58 -16.43
CA GLY A 230 7.90 9.53 -16.54
C GLY A 230 8.39 8.96 -15.20
N CYS A 231 8.41 9.74 -14.11
CA CYS A 231 8.72 9.21 -12.78
C CYS A 231 7.63 8.27 -12.24
N LEU A 232 6.36 8.55 -12.53
CA LEU A 232 5.23 7.67 -12.17
C LEU A 232 5.26 6.41 -13.04
N THR A 233 5.49 6.55 -14.34
CA THR A 233 5.64 5.39 -15.25
C THR A 233 6.78 4.48 -14.81
N TRP A 234 7.93 5.06 -14.43
CA TRP A 234 9.05 4.30 -13.84
C TRP A 234 8.63 3.57 -12.57
N ALA A 235 7.86 4.22 -11.68
CA ALA A 235 7.31 3.63 -10.47
C ALA A 235 6.13 2.65 -10.71
N GLY A 236 5.96 2.17 -11.94
CA GLY A 236 4.98 1.12 -12.29
C GLY A 236 3.55 1.63 -12.48
N TRP A 237 3.34 2.94 -12.61
CA TRP A 237 2.03 3.47 -13.01
C TRP A 237 1.85 3.33 -14.52
N LEU A 238 0.84 2.57 -14.92
CA LEU A 238 0.54 2.32 -16.32
C LEU A 238 -0.57 3.25 -16.80
N GLU A 239 -0.37 3.82 -17.98
CA GLU A 239 -1.41 4.56 -18.68
C GLU A 239 -2.43 3.58 -19.25
N ASN A 240 -3.72 3.88 -19.12
CA ASN A 240 -4.75 3.13 -19.82
C ASN A 240 -4.91 3.71 -21.23
N GLU A 241 -4.59 2.92 -22.28
CA GLU A 241 -4.60 3.35 -23.69
C GLU A 241 -5.94 3.99 -24.12
N ASP A 242 -7.05 3.60 -23.49
CA ASP A 242 -8.38 4.10 -23.78
C ASP A 242 -8.73 5.45 -23.09
N ASN A 243 -7.91 5.91 -22.13
CA ASN A 243 -8.18 7.10 -21.30
C ASN A 243 -7.25 8.29 -21.59
N TYR A 244 -6.38 8.18 -22.59
CA TYR A 244 -5.48 9.25 -23.00
C TYR A 244 -6.17 10.16 -24.01
N PHE A 245 -6.46 11.41 -23.64
CA PHE A 245 -7.06 12.36 -24.58
C PHE A 245 -6.59 13.79 -24.38
N GLY A 246 -6.53 14.53 -25.49
CA GLY A 246 -6.29 15.97 -25.51
C GLY A 246 -7.53 16.69 -26.02
N GLU A 247 -7.98 17.70 -25.28
CA GLU A 247 -9.07 18.57 -25.70
C GLU A 247 -8.66 20.05 -25.62
N TYR A 248 -9.28 20.88 -26.46
CA TYR A 248 -9.10 22.32 -26.41
C TYR A 248 -10.34 22.96 -25.83
N ASP A 249 -10.21 23.49 -24.62
CA ASP A 249 -11.21 24.32 -23.99
C ASP A 249 -10.94 25.81 -24.29
N ARG A 250 -11.99 26.61 -24.49
CA ARG A 250 -11.81 28.02 -24.88
C ARG A 250 -11.47 28.95 -23.74
N GLU A 251 -11.76 28.56 -22.50
CA GLU A 251 -11.50 29.34 -21.30
C GLU A 251 -10.13 29.00 -20.71
N VAL A 252 -9.73 27.72 -20.75
CA VAL A 252 -8.46 27.25 -20.16
C VAL A 252 -7.39 26.83 -21.17
N GLY A 253 -7.73 26.72 -22.46
CA GLY A 253 -6.77 26.36 -23.51
C GLY A 253 -6.64 24.84 -23.71
N PRO A 254 -5.47 24.33 -24.15
CA PRO A 254 -5.24 22.90 -24.28
C PRO A 254 -5.24 22.22 -22.91
N VAL A 255 -5.92 21.08 -22.82
CA VAL A 255 -5.98 20.21 -21.65
C VAL A 255 -5.69 18.79 -22.10
N LEU A 256 -4.74 18.13 -21.43
CA LEU A 256 -4.37 16.75 -21.68
C LEU A 256 -4.70 15.94 -20.43
N CYS A 257 -5.46 14.87 -20.59
CA CYS A 257 -5.89 14.02 -19.49
C CYS A 257 -5.45 12.57 -19.73
N THR A 258 -5.03 11.91 -18.65
CA THR A 258 -4.81 10.46 -18.62
C THR A 258 -5.21 9.90 -17.27
N THR A 259 -5.51 8.60 -17.22
CA THR A 259 -5.69 7.85 -15.98
C THR A 259 -4.56 6.85 -15.84
N LEU A 260 -3.88 6.93 -14.71
CA LEU A 260 -2.80 6.06 -14.32
C LEU A 260 -3.32 5.00 -13.35
N HIS A 261 -2.95 3.75 -13.58
CA HIS A 261 -3.32 2.62 -12.72
C HIS A 261 -2.09 1.83 -12.28
N ARG A 262 -2.15 1.26 -11.09
CA ARG A 262 -1.13 0.36 -10.54
C ARG A 262 -1.80 -0.62 -9.60
N THR A 263 -1.78 -1.91 -9.95
CA THR A 263 -2.54 -2.94 -9.24
C THR A 263 -4.03 -2.54 -9.21
N CYS A 264 -4.63 -2.33 -8.03
CA CYS A 264 -6.01 -1.89 -7.86
C CYS A 264 -6.16 -0.40 -7.54
N MET A 265 -5.10 0.40 -7.70
CA MET A 265 -5.11 1.83 -7.40
C MET A 265 -5.12 2.65 -8.70
N GLU A 266 -5.86 3.75 -8.70
CA GLU A 266 -5.98 4.68 -9.83
C GLU A 266 -5.87 6.14 -9.41
N LEU A 267 -5.33 6.98 -10.30
CA LEU A 267 -5.37 8.43 -10.21
C LEU A 267 -5.45 9.04 -11.61
N SER A 268 -6.03 10.24 -11.70
CA SER A 268 -6.09 10.98 -12.96
C SER A 268 -5.02 12.07 -12.98
N ALA A 269 -4.38 12.27 -14.14
CA ALA A 269 -3.44 13.35 -14.37
C ALA A 269 -4.00 14.28 -15.45
N GLU A 270 -4.03 15.57 -15.16
CA GLU A 270 -4.51 16.62 -16.04
C GLU A 270 -3.40 17.67 -16.22
N TYR A 271 -2.91 17.83 -17.44
CA TYR A 271 -1.89 18.79 -17.79
C TYR A 271 -2.46 19.95 -18.60
N ARG A 272 -2.15 21.16 -18.15
CA ARG A 272 -2.54 22.42 -18.78
C ARG A 272 -1.29 23.18 -19.22
N PRO A 273 -0.85 23.03 -20.48
CA PRO A 273 0.36 23.67 -20.99
C PRO A 273 0.37 25.19 -20.80
N ASP A 274 -0.76 25.85 -21.10
CA ASP A 274 -0.87 27.32 -21.06
C ASP A 274 -0.87 27.89 -19.64
N GLU A 275 -1.38 27.11 -18.67
CA GLU A 275 -1.35 27.46 -17.24
C GLU A 275 -0.02 27.06 -16.57
N HIS A 276 0.83 26.27 -17.24
CA HIS A 276 2.02 25.65 -16.67
C HIS A 276 1.70 24.86 -15.39
N VAL A 277 0.67 24.01 -15.45
CA VAL A 277 0.20 23.24 -14.30
C VAL A 277 -0.04 21.79 -14.67
N LEU A 278 0.41 20.88 -13.79
CA LEU A 278 -0.01 19.49 -13.75
C LEU A 278 -0.90 19.28 -12.51
N ARG A 279 -2.08 18.69 -12.69
CA ARG A 279 -2.98 18.32 -11.60
C ARG A 279 -3.02 16.80 -11.49
N LEU A 280 -2.88 16.29 -10.27
CA LEU A 280 -3.14 14.90 -9.94
C LEU A 280 -4.44 14.86 -9.16
N GLN A 281 -5.42 14.12 -9.66
CA GLN A 281 -6.79 14.12 -9.17
C GLN A 281 -7.18 12.75 -8.63
N PRO A 282 -8.06 12.71 -7.62
CA PRO A 282 -8.74 11.49 -7.22
C PRO A 282 -9.45 10.86 -8.43
N PHE A 283 -9.37 9.54 -8.52
CA PHE A 283 -10.12 8.76 -9.49
C PHE A 283 -11.56 8.61 -8.99
N GLU A 284 -12.50 9.14 -9.76
CA GLU A 284 -13.91 8.88 -9.53
C GLU A 284 -14.32 7.62 -10.32
N ASN A 285 -14.67 6.53 -9.64
CA ASN A 285 -15.28 5.36 -10.26
C ASN A 285 -16.82 5.42 -10.15
N PRO A 286 -17.54 6.04 -11.11
CA PRO A 286 -18.99 6.15 -11.04
C PRO A 286 -19.73 4.82 -11.26
N ALA A 287 -19.03 3.75 -11.67
CA ALA A 287 -19.65 2.48 -12.09
C ALA A 287 -19.46 1.33 -11.10
N GLY A 288 -18.51 1.40 -10.17
CA GLY A 288 -18.30 0.39 -9.11
C GLY A 288 -18.14 -1.04 -9.65
N GLY A 289 -17.44 -1.20 -10.78
CA GLY A 289 -17.21 -2.49 -11.43
C GLY A 289 -16.15 -3.35 -10.72
N TRP A 290 -16.10 -4.63 -11.10
CA TRP A 290 -15.03 -5.57 -10.71
C TRP A 290 -14.01 -5.70 -11.87
N PRO A 291 -12.69 -5.80 -11.61
CA PRO A 291 -12.04 -5.71 -10.30
C PRO A 291 -12.24 -4.34 -9.64
N GLN A 292 -12.34 -4.32 -8.31
CA GLN A 292 -12.55 -3.08 -7.55
C GLN A 292 -11.30 -2.21 -7.65
N THR A 293 -11.47 -0.98 -8.11
CA THR A 293 -10.39 0.00 -8.17
C THR A 293 -10.63 1.14 -7.19
N PHE A 294 -9.55 1.58 -6.54
CA PHE A 294 -9.56 2.58 -5.47
C PHE A 294 -8.77 3.80 -5.91
N SER A 295 -9.19 4.98 -5.47
CA SER A 295 -8.38 6.16 -5.74
C SER A 295 -7.12 6.18 -4.88
N MET A 296 -5.99 6.51 -5.50
CA MET A 296 -4.72 6.74 -4.81
C MET A 296 -4.68 8.08 -4.05
N LEU A 297 -5.53 9.05 -4.43
CA LEU A 297 -5.56 10.39 -3.87
C LEU A 297 -6.94 10.68 -3.27
N GLU A 298 -6.96 11.33 -2.10
CA GLU A 298 -8.19 11.80 -1.47
C GLU A 298 -8.62 13.18 -2.01
N ASP A 299 -7.63 14.03 -2.30
CA ASP A 299 -7.81 15.40 -2.77
C ASP A 299 -7.00 15.66 -4.05
N GLU A 300 -7.43 16.67 -4.81
CA GLU A 300 -6.65 17.20 -5.93
C GLU A 300 -5.33 17.80 -5.46
N VAL A 301 -4.25 17.50 -6.18
CA VAL A 301 -2.93 18.09 -6.00
C VAL A 301 -2.54 18.87 -7.24
N VAL A 302 -2.29 20.16 -7.07
CA VAL A 302 -1.82 21.06 -8.13
C VAL A 302 -0.31 21.23 -8.04
N ILE A 303 0.39 21.02 -9.15
CA ILE A 303 1.84 21.17 -9.29
C ILE A 303 2.12 22.29 -10.28
N GLU A 304 2.73 23.37 -9.81
CA GLU A 304 3.20 24.46 -10.65
C GLU A 304 4.48 24.05 -11.40
N LEU A 305 4.47 24.24 -12.72
CA LEU A 305 5.56 23.84 -13.62
C LEU A 305 6.43 25.06 -13.96
N ALA A 306 7.28 25.46 -13.02
CA ALA A 306 8.27 26.50 -13.25
C ALA A 306 9.59 25.92 -13.78
N GLY A 307 10.31 26.70 -14.58
CA GLY A 307 11.64 26.33 -15.07
C GLY A 307 11.64 25.67 -16.44
N ASP A 308 12.74 25.00 -16.76
CA ASP A 308 12.81 24.13 -17.94
C ASP A 308 12.18 22.75 -17.70
N VAL A 309 12.04 21.95 -18.76
CA VAL A 309 11.37 20.64 -18.69
C VAL A 309 12.00 19.67 -17.68
N ASN A 310 13.31 19.75 -17.43
CA ASN A 310 13.96 18.89 -16.44
C ASN A 310 13.65 19.39 -15.02
N GLU A 311 13.72 20.69 -14.79
CA GLU A 311 13.32 21.30 -13.50
C GLU A 311 11.84 21.01 -13.18
N GLN A 312 10.98 21.03 -14.20
CA GLN A 312 9.56 20.68 -14.08
C GLN A 312 9.37 19.21 -13.73
N ALA A 313 10.03 18.29 -14.45
CA ALA A 313 9.97 16.86 -14.16
C ALA A 313 10.50 16.52 -12.76
N GLU A 314 11.60 17.17 -12.32
CA GLU A 314 12.11 17.06 -10.95
C GLU A 314 11.10 17.56 -9.92
N SER A 315 10.38 18.65 -10.21
CA SER A 315 9.32 19.15 -9.35
C SER A 315 8.16 18.17 -9.22
N VAL A 316 7.74 17.55 -10.33
CA VAL A 316 6.73 16.48 -10.33
C VAL A 316 7.21 15.28 -9.54
N ALA A 317 8.44 14.80 -9.77
CA ALA A 317 9.01 13.66 -9.05
C ALA A 317 9.09 13.93 -7.54
N ARG A 318 9.54 15.12 -7.12
CA ARG A 318 9.56 15.52 -5.71
C ARG A 318 8.17 15.46 -5.08
N ARG A 319 7.18 16.02 -5.75
CA ARG A 319 5.80 16.06 -5.25
C ARG A 319 5.14 14.68 -5.25
N ALA A 320 5.35 13.87 -6.29
CA ALA A 320 4.92 12.49 -6.36
C ALA A 320 5.55 11.64 -5.25
N GLY A 321 6.84 11.86 -5.00
CA GLY A 321 7.59 11.32 -3.87
C GLY A 321 6.90 11.67 -2.56
N GLU A 322 6.71 12.95 -2.23
CA GLU A 322 6.01 13.38 -1.00
C GLU A 322 4.66 12.68 -0.77
N LEU A 323 3.88 12.50 -1.85
CA LEU A 323 2.60 11.80 -1.84
C LEU A 323 2.72 10.27 -1.75
N GLY A 324 3.92 9.70 -1.80
CA GLY A 324 4.17 8.26 -1.80
C GLY A 324 3.73 7.55 -3.08
N LEU A 325 3.61 8.27 -4.20
CA LEU A 325 3.28 7.69 -5.50
C LEU A 325 4.45 6.92 -6.10
N LEU A 326 5.69 7.28 -5.72
CA LEU A 326 6.92 6.63 -6.20
C LEU A 326 7.32 5.40 -5.40
N ASP A 327 6.67 5.13 -4.26
CA ASP A 327 6.92 3.94 -3.45
C ASP A 327 5.83 2.88 -3.69
N ALA A 328 6.08 1.65 -3.24
CA ALA A 328 5.06 0.60 -3.21
C ALA A 328 3.88 1.00 -2.31
N THR A 329 2.67 0.77 -2.80
CA THR A 329 1.45 1.18 -2.11
C THR A 329 1.25 0.35 -0.86
N ARG A 330 1.01 1.01 0.27
CA ARG A 330 0.57 0.35 1.50
C ARG A 330 -0.86 0.69 1.81
N VAL A 331 -1.62 -0.34 2.18
CA VAL A 331 -3.06 -0.22 2.40
C VAL A 331 -3.45 -0.57 3.84
N GLU A 332 -4.49 0.09 4.31
CA GLU A 332 -5.29 -0.34 5.43
C GLU A 332 -6.75 -0.40 4.99
N ILE A 333 -7.52 -1.25 5.65
CA ILE A 333 -8.94 -1.37 5.36
C ILE A 333 -9.68 -0.38 6.23
N ASP A 334 -10.62 0.35 5.62
CA ASP A 334 -11.56 1.19 6.34
C ASP A 334 -12.25 0.41 7.48
N GLU A 335 -12.40 1.03 8.64
CA GLU A 335 -12.96 0.36 9.82
C GLU A 335 -14.40 -0.11 9.64
N ASP A 336 -15.14 0.50 8.69
CA ASP A 336 -16.52 0.16 8.37
C ASP A 336 -16.67 -0.86 7.22
N ALA A 337 -15.56 -1.29 6.58
CA ALA A 337 -15.61 -2.22 5.45
C ALA A 337 -15.90 -3.68 5.85
N ASP A 338 -16.66 -4.39 5.02
CA ASP A 338 -17.08 -5.78 5.26
C ASP A 338 -15.95 -6.82 5.02
N VAL A 339 -14.78 -6.40 4.54
CA VAL A 339 -13.70 -7.29 4.08
C VAL A 339 -12.42 -7.01 4.85
N SER A 340 -11.92 -7.99 5.61
CA SER A 340 -10.65 -7.83 6.35
C SER A 340 -9.45 -7.64 5.42
N LEU A 341 -8.39 -6.98 5.92
CA LEU A 341 -7.12 -6.79 5.19
C LEU A 341 -6.57 -8.10 4.63
N SER A 342 -6.57 -9.18 5.42
CA SER A 342 -6.05 -10.47 4.97
C SER A 342 -6.82 -11.05 3.79
N ARG A 343 -8.14 -10.83 3.74
CA ARG A 343 -9.00 -11.30 2.64
C ARG A 343 -8.86 -10.41 1.42
N PHE A 344 -8.73 -9.10 1.62
CA PHE A 344 -8.45 -8.17 0.52
C PHE A 344 -7.11 -8.51 -0.14
N MET A 345 -6.05 -8.65 0.65
CA MET A 345 -4.71 -8.95 0.16
C MET A 345 -4.61 -10.33 -0.51
N SER A 346 -5.37 -11.34 -0.07
CA SER A 346 -5.35 -12.64 -0.76
C SER A 346 -5.83 -12.53 -2.20
N VAL A 347 -6.86 -11.73 -2.46
CA VAL A 347 -7.37 -11.47 -3.82
C VAL A 347 -6.30 -10.78 -4.67
N GLN A 348 -5.61 -9.79 -4.09
CA GLN A 348 -4.53 -9.08 -4.79
C GLN A 348 -3.36 -10.02 -5.14
N TYR A 349 -3.00 -10.94 -4.24
CA TYR A 349 -1.96 -11.92 -4.54
C TYR A 349 -2.41 -13.00 -5.51
N ASP A 350 -3.68 -13.42 -5.47
CA ASP A 350 -4.23 -14.35 -6.45
C ASP A 350 -4.14 -13.77 -7.87
N GLU A 351 -4.61 -12.55 -8.07
CA GLU A 351 -4.59 -11.86 -9.37
C GLU A 351 -3.17 -11.51 -9.83
N TRP A 352 -2.39 -10.80 -9.01
CA TRP A 352 -1.13 -10.17 -9.46
C TRP A 352 0.13 -10.99 -9.22
N ILE A 353 0.03 -12.12 -8.52
CA ILE A 353 1.15 -13.04 -8.29
C ILE A 353 0.80 -14.41 -8.87
N PHE A 354 -0.22 -15.09 -8.35
CA PHE A 354 -0.45 -16.49 -8.69
C PHE A 354 -0.98 -16.69 -10.12
N GLU A 355 -1.95 -15.88 -10.56
CA GLU A 355 -2.45 -15.92 -11.93
C GLU A 355 -1.38 -15.51 -12.94
N GLU A 356 -0.60 -14.49 -12.65
CA GLU A 356 0.53 -14.05 -13.50
C GLU A 356 1.59 -15.14 -13.66
N VAL A 357 2.04 -15.79 -12.58
CA VAL A 357 2.98 -16.91 -12.70
C VAL A 357 2.36 -18.09 -13.45
N ALA A 358 1.10 -18.41 -13.18
CA ALA A 358 0.38 -19.49 -13.84
C ALA A 358 0.29 -19.24 -15.36
N GLN A 359 0.02 -17.98 -15.77
CA GLN A 359 0.02 -17.54 -17.15
C GLN A 359 1.41 -17.63 -17.78
N TYR A 360 2.43 -17.11 -17.11
CA TYR A 360 3.83 -17.16 -17.57
C TYR A 360 4.29 -18.61 -17.80
N ARG A 361 3.94 -19.53 -16.91
CA ARG A 361 4.35 -20.94 -16.98
C ARG A 361 3.41 -21.84 -17.78
N GLY A 362 2.20 -21.38 -18.08
CA GLY A 362 1.18 -22.19 -18.74
C GLY A 362 0.70 -23.38 -17.90
N ILE A 363 0.64 -23.23 -16.57
CA ILE A 363 0.15 -24.24 -15.63
C ILE A 363 -1.06 -23.72 -14.85
N PRO A 364 -1.93 -24.57 -14.29
CA PRO A 364 -3.03 -24.13 -13.43
C PRO A 364 -2.53 -23.54 -12.10
N VAL A 365 -3.22 -22.52 -11.58
CA VAL A 365 -2.93 -21.90 -10.26
C VAL A 365 -2.87 -22.93 -9.12
N SER A 366 -3.72 -23.96 -9.13
CA SER A 366 -3.69 -25.01 -8.11
C SER A 366 -2.39 -25.82 -8.09
N GLU A 367 -1.78 -26.06 -9.26
CA GLU A 367 -0.50 -26.76 -9.37
C GLU A 367 0.65 -25.86 -8.90
N LEU A 368 0.58 -24.56 -9.23
CA LEU A 368 1.53 -23.55 -8.78
C LEU A 368 1.58 -23.44 -7.25
N ILE A 369 0.41 -23.41 -6.58
CA ILE A 369 0.33 -23.32 -5.12
C ILE A 369 1.03 -24.51 -4.47
N GLU A 370 0.85 -25.73 -5.00
CA GLU A 370 1.54 -26.92 -4.51
C GLU A 370 3.07 -26.80 -4.68
N GLU A 371 3.54 -26.33 -5.84
CA GLU A 371 4.97 -26.12 -6.09
C GLU A 371 5.59 -25.06 -5.16
N PHE A 372 4.89 -23.96 -4.90
CA PHE A 372 5.32 -22.93 -3.96
C PHE A 372 5.41 -23.48 -2.53
N ASP A 373 4.48 -24.34 -2.15
CA ASP A 373 4.46 -24.97 -0.84
C ASP A 373 5.57 -26.02 -0.64
N GLU A 374 6.05 -26.62 -1.74
CA GLU A 374 7.15 -27.58 -1.77
C GLU A 374 8.54 -26.93 -1.86
N ASN A 375 8.64 -25.69 -2.36
CA ASN A 375 9.88 -24.90 -2.42
C ASN A 375 10.16 -24.23 -1.05
N PRO A 376 11.13 -24.72 -0.24
CA PRO A 376 11.33 -24.23 1.12
C PRO A 376 11.72 -22.76 1.19
N GLU A 377 12.52 -22.29 0.24
CA GLU A 377 13.05 -20.93 0.21
C GLU A 377 11.95 -19.92 -0.16
N LEU A 378 11.22 -20.16 -1.25
CA LEU A 378 10.11 -19.32 -1.66
C LEU A 378 9.01 -19.31 -0.59
N LYS A 379 8.70 -20.46 0.00
CA LYS A 379 7.79 -20.57 1.14
C LYS A 379 8.26 -19.76 2.35
N SER A 380 9.55 -19.77 2.65
CA SER A 380 10.11 -18.95 3.74
C SER A 380 9.90 -17.46 3.46
N TYR A 381 10.23 -17.02 2.24
CA TYR A 381 10.06 -15.63 1.80
C TYR A 381 8.59 -15.19 1.83
N LEU A 382 7.68 -15.98 1.27
CA LEU A 382 6.24 -15.68 1.27
C LEU A 382 5.66 -15.63 2.69
N ASN A 383 6.08 -16.50 3.60
CA ASN A 383 5.56 -16.48 4.97
C ASN A 383 6.14 -15.33 5.81
N ALA A 384 7.45 -15.11 5.73
CA ALA A 384 8.13 -14.14 6.57
C ALA A 384 8.07 -12.73 5.96
N VAL A 385 8.57 -12.57 4.74
CA VAL A 385 8.68 -11.25 4.10
C VAL A 385 7.30 -10.76 3.69
N VAL A 386 6.57 -11.52 2.88
CA VAL A 386 5.24 -11.11 2.39
C VAL A 386 4.19 -11.20 3.51
N GLY A 387 4.06 -12.35 4.18
CA GLY A 387 2.99 -12.62 5.13
C GLY A 387 3.12 -11.94 6.49
N MET A 388 4.34 -11.61 6.96
CA MET A 388 4.55 -10.98 8.26
C MET A 388 4.98 -9.51 8.15
N PHE A 389 5.99 -9.20 7.35
CA PHE A 389 6.57 -7.85 7.28
C PHE A 389 5.95 -6.94 6.21
N GLY A 390 5.47 -7.52 5.11
CA GLY A 390 4.87 -6.85 3.95
C GLY A 390 3.37 -7.09 3.83
N ARG A 391 2.69 -7.54 4.88
CA ARG A 391 1.29 -8.01 4.85
C ARG A 391 0.25 -7.00 4.35
N ASN A 392 0.63 -5.74 4.25
CA ASN A 392 -0.21 -4.61 3.88
C ASN A 392 0.39 -3.81 2.71
N VAL A 393 1.36 -4.39 1.99
CA VAL A 393 1.98 -3.81 0.81
C VAL A 393 1.34 -4.47 -0.41
N LEU A 394 0.80 -3.68 -1.33
CA LEU A 394 0.26 -4.20 -2.58
C LEU A 394 1.39 -4.82 -3.42
N PRO A 395 1.10 -5.86 -4.23
CA PRO A 395 2.08 -6.48 -5.14
C PRO A 395 2.39 -5.58 -6.34
N ASP A 396 2.72 -4.31 -6.10
CA ASP A 396 3.11 -3.35 -7.13
C ASP A 396 4.48 -3.74 -7.73
N ALA A 397 4.68 -3.46 -9.02
CA ALA A 397 5.97 -3.61 -9.68
C ALA A 397 6.72 -2.26 -9.64
N VAL A 398 7.38 -1.94 -8.52
CA VAL A 398 8.10 -0.68 -8.32
C VAL A 398 9.61 -0.94 -8.32
N PRO A 399 10.33 -0.60 -9.41
CA PRO A 399 11.76 -0.87 -9.55
C PRO A 399 12.60 -0.42 -8.36
N ASP A 400 12.47 0.84 -7.93
CA ASP A 400 13.26 1.41 -6.83
C ASP A 400 13.05 0.64 -5.51
N ALA A 401 11.81 0.21 -5.25
CA ALA A 401 11.52 -0.64 -4.11
C ALA A 401 12.07 -2.05 -4.29
N ALA A 402 12.05 -2.63 -5.49
CA ALA A 402 12.67 -3.91 -5.76
C ALA A 402 14.20 -3.87 -5.56
N VAL A 403 14.87 -2.77 -5.95
CA VAL A 403 16.29 -2.52 -5.66
C VAL A 403 16.56 -2.62 -4.15
N LEU A 404 15.73 -1.97 -3.32
CA LEU A 404 15.80 -2.10 -1.85
C LEU A 404 15.54 -3.53 -1.37
N GLY A 405 14.63 -4.25 -2.03
CA GLY A 405 14.34 -5.66 -1.73
C GLY A 405 15.54 -6.56 -1.97
N ILE A 406 16.22 -6.39 -3.10
CA ILE A 406 17.46 -7.10 -3.42
C ILE A 406 18.56 -6.74 -2.41
N ALA A 407 18.73 -5.45 -2.09
CA ALA A 407 19.71 -5.01 -1.11
C ALA A 407 19.45 -5.63 0.27
N ALA A 408 18.18 -5.68 0.70
CA ALA A 408 17.80 -6.22 2.00
C ALA A 408 17.88 -7.74 2.04
N TRP A 409 17.40 -8.46 1.04
CA TRP A 409 17.16 -9.91 1.12
C TRP A 409 18.12 -10.77 0.29
N CYS A 410 18.81 -10.19 -0.70
CA CYS A 410 19.81 -10.90 -1.49
C CYS A 410 21.25 -10.55 -1.04
N TRP A 411 21.47 -9.32 -0.57
CA TRP A 411 22.78 -8.89 -0.12
C TRP A 411 22.94 -8.96 1.40
N ARG A 412 22.02 -8.39 2.17
CA ARG A 412 22.18 -8.22 3.63
C ARG A 412 21.68 -9.41 4.46
N ASN A 413 20.37 -9.66 4.42
CA ASN A 413 19.72 -10.66 5.23
C ASN A 413 20.02 -12.06 4.67
N GLU A 414 20.10 -13.05 5.55
CA GLU A 414 20.36 -14.46 5.19
C GLU A 414 21.69 -14.68 4.44
N THR A 415 22.62 -13.71 4.50
CA THR A 415 24.00 -13.84 4.03
C THR A 415 24.98 -13.63 5.18
N ALA A 416 26.27 -13.84 4.91
CA ALA A 416 27.32 -13.61 5.89
C ALA A 416 27.60 -12.10 6.14
N VAL A 417 26.92 -11.17 5.45
CA VAL A 417 27.07 -9.72 5.70
C VAL A 417 26.71 -9.36 7.14
N GLU A 418 25.62 -9.91 7.67
CA GLU A 418 25.21 -9.67 9.06
C GLU A 418 26.18 -10.32 10.07
N ASP A 419 26.74 -11.48 9.74
CA ASP A 419 27.73 -12.15 10.60
C ASP A 419 29.06 -11.38 10.65
N TRP A 420 29.42 -10.71 9.56
CA TRP A 420 30.64 -9.90 9.40
C TRP A 420 30.38 -8.40 9.48
N HIS A 421 29.34 -7.99 10.21
CA HIS A 421 28.92 -6.59 10.35
C HIS A 421 30.10 -5.65 10.64
N VAL A 422 30.20 -4.57 9.86
CA VAL A 422 31.33 -3.62 9.98
C VAL A 422 31.25 -2.78 11.27
N PRO A 423 32.34 -2.11 11.69
CA PRO A 423 32.45 -1.52 13.03
C PRO A 423 31.50 -0.37 13.41
N SER A 424 30.76 0.21 12.46
CA SER A 424 29.82 1.30 12.76
C SER A 424 28.60 1.28 11.84
N ASP A 425 27.46 1.72 12.38
CA ASP A 425 26.19 1.84 11.66
C ASP A 425 26.29 2.84 10.48
N VAL A 426 27.10 3.89 10.63
CA VAL A 426 27.35 4.87 9.57
C VAL A 426 28.05 4.21 8.38
N LEU A 427 29.08 3.41 8.66
CA LEU A 427 29.78 2.67 7.61
C LEU A 427 28.88 1.61 6.98
N MET A 428 28.03 0.90 7.75
CA MET A 428 27.02 0.02 7.16
C MET A 428 26.02 0.78 6.30
N ALA A 429 25.57 1.96 6.72
CA ALA A 429 24.64 2.77 5.93
C ALA A 429 25.26 3.16 4.58
N ARG A 430 26.54 3.58 4.55
CA ARG A 430 27.27 3.85 3.31
C ARG A 430 27.38 2.63 2.42
N ILE A 431 27.71 1.47 3.01
CA ILE A 431 27.78 0.22 2.24
C ILE A 431 26.40 -0.08 1.65
N ASN A 432 25.31 0.02 2.43
CA ASN A 432 23.95 -0.21 1.92
C ASN A 432 23.59 0.76 0.79
N ILE A 433 23.91 2.06 0.91
CA ILE A 433 23.69 3.04 -0.18
C ILE A 433 24.46 2.63 -1.44
N ALA A 434 25.74 2.27 -1.29
CA ALA A 434 26.56 1.85 -2.41
C ALA A 434 26.03 0.55 -3.06
N VAL A 435 25.58 -0.42 -2.25
CA VAL A 435 24.92 -1.65 -2.71
C VAL A 435 23.66 -1.31 -3.51
N THR A 436 22.78 -0.46 -2.96
CA THR A 436 21.54 -0.04 -3.62
C THR A 436 21.83 0.63 -4.97
N LYS A 437 22.81 1.54 -5.04
CA LYS A 437 23.24 2.15 -6.32
C LYS A 437 23.72 1.14 -7.34
N VAL A 438 24.54 0.18 -6.92
CA VAL A 438 25.00 -0.89 -7.82
C VAL A 438 23.82 -1.70 -8.31
N ILE A 439 22.87 -2.05 -7.44
CA ILE A 439 21.69 -2.83 -7.85
C ILE A 439 20.81 -2.07 -8.83
N ASP A 440 20.61 -0.77 -8.62
CA ASP A 440 19.78 0.11 -9.45
C ASP A 440 20.17 0.06 -10.94
N GLU A 441 21.47 -0.05 -11.22
CA GLU A 441 21.99 -0.19 -12.60
C GLU A 441 21.54 -1.49 -13.31
N HIS A 442 21.02 -2.48 -12.59
CA HIS A 442 20.63 -3.80 -13.11
C HIS A 442 19.14 -4.11 -12.95
N VAL A 443 18.31 -3.15 -12.55
CA VAL A 443 16.85 -3.32 -12.43
C VAL A 443 16.16 -2.47 -13.48
N ASN A 444 15.26 -3.08 -14.25
CA ASN A 444 14.46 -2.41 -15.25
C ASN A 444 12.98 -2.81 -15.11
N PRO A 445 12.03 -1.84 -15.20
CA PRO A 445 10.60 -2.15 -15.07
C PRO A 445 10.06 -3.10 -16.16
N ILE A 446 10.69 -3.15 -17.33
CA ILE A 446 10.25 -3.95 -18.49
C ILE A 446 11.07 -5.25 -18.59
N GLU A 447 12.40 -5.14 -18.52
CA GLU A 447 13.29 -6.30 -18.72
C GLU A 447 13.47 -7.15 -17.44
N GLY A 448 13.09 -6.63 -16.28
CA GLY A 448 13.31 -7.29 -14.99
C GLY A 448 14.72 -7.04 -14.44
N VAL A 449 15.32 -8.05 -13.84
CA VAL A 449 16.63 -7.94 -13.16
C VAL A 449 17.72 -8.63 -13.96
N ASP A 450 18.81 -7.93 -14.28
CA ASP A 450 20.02 -8.55 -14.86
C ASP A 450 20.84 -9.25 -13.77
N TRP A 451 20.36 -10.43 -13.34
CA TRP A 451 20.98 -11.21 -12.27
C TRP A 451 22.45 -11.55 -12.51
N VAL A 452 22.85 -11.74 -13.77
CA VAL A 452 24.21 -12.16 -14.11
C VAL A 452 25.19 -11.01 -13.87
N ASN A 453 24.90 -9.83 -14.42
CA ASN A 453 25.76 -8.66 -14.26
C ASN A 453 25.66 -8.06 -12.85
N LEU A 454 24.49 -8.13 -12.22
CA LEU A 454 24.30 -7.79 -10.81
C LEU A 454 25.22 -8.62 -9.90
N ARG A 455 25.22 -9.95 -10.07
CA ARG A 455 26.10 -10.84 -9.31
C ARG A 455 27.57 -10.52 -9.55
N ALA A 456 27.97 -10.28 -10.80
CA ALA A 456 29.34 -9.91 -11.11
C ALA A 456 29.76 -8.62 -10.39
N SER A 457 28.86 -7.62 -10.36
CA SER A 457 29.11 -6.32 -9.73
C SER A 457 29.19 -6.40 -8.20
N LEU A 458 28.22 -7.04 -7.54
CA LEU A 458 28.18 -7.15 -6.07
C LEU A 458 29.25 -8.08 -5.50
N THR A 459 29.88 -8.92 -6.32
CA THR A 459 30.95 -9.83 -5.91
C THR A 459 32.34 -9.41 -6.39
N ASP A 460 32.46 -8.25 -7.05
CA ASP A 460 33.74 -7.72 -7.52
C ASP A 460 34.59 -7.24 -6.31
N PRO A 461 35.79 -7.82 -6.08
CA PRO A 461 36.67 -7.36 -5.01
C PRO A 461 37.27 -5.96 -5.25
N GLU A 462 37.23 -5.46 -6.48
CA GLU A 462 37.75 -4.13 -6.82
C GLU A 462 36.71 -3.01 -6.65
N TRP A 463 35.44 -3.37 -6.41
CA TRP A 463 34.40 -2.41 -6.10
C TRP A 463 34.71 -1.63 -4.81
N ALA A 464 34.54 -0.31 -4.89
CA ALA A 464 34.89 0.62 -3.83
C ALA A 464 33.78 1.63 -3.55
N LEU A 465 33.74 2.08 -2.29
CA LEU A 465 32.96 3.23 -1.85
C LEU A 465 33.48 4.52 -2.52
N PRO A 466 32.69 5.62 -2.50
CA PRO A 466 33.11 6.90 -3.08
C PRO A 466 34.43 7.45 -2.53
N ASP A 467 34.76 7.14 -1.28
CA ASP A 467 36.02 7.53 -0.64
C ASP A 467 37.23 6.63 -1.02
N GLY A 468 37.01 5.66 -1.91
CA GLY A 468 38.02 4.76 -2.44
C GLY A 468 38.26 3.50 -1.61
N ARG A 469 37.61 3.33 -0.46
CA ARG A 469 37.72 2.09 0.33
C ARG A 469 37.01 0.93 -0.38
N LYS A 470 37.73 -0.16 -0.63
CA LYS A 470 37.16 -1.36 -1.26
C LYS A 470 36.25 -2.11 -0.31
N ILE A 471 35.11 -2.58 -0.80
CA ILE A 471 34.15 -3.36 0.00
C ILE A 471 34.81 -4.64 0.55
N ALA A 472 35.61 -5.32 -0.27
CA ALA A 472 36.37 -6.50 0.15
C ALA A 472 37.33 -6.22 1.31
N GLU A 473 37.95 -5.03 1.35
CA GLU A 473 38.85 -4.63 2.43
C GLU A 473 38.09 -4.30 3.72
N LEU A 474 36.87 -3.75 3.60
CA LEU A 474 36.01 -3.45 4.75
C LEU A 474 35.56 -4.72 5.49
N PHE A 475 35.27 -5.79 4.76
CA PHE A 475 34.93 -7.10 5.33
C PHE A 475 36.18 -7.95 5.68
N GLY A 476 37.36 -7.57 5.21
CA GLY A 476 38.63 -8.21 5.57
C GLY A 476 38.65 -9.72 5.33
N GLU A 477 38.95 -10.50 6.37
CA GLU A 477 38.98 -11.97 6.29
C GLU A 477 37.60 -12.61 6.06
N GLY A 478 36.52 -11.86 6.32
CA GLY A 478 35.15 -12.29 6.08
C GLY A 478 34.69 -12.20 4.64
N TRP A 479 35.40 -11.42 3.79
CA TRP A 479 34.99 -11.17 2.42
C TRP A 479 34.73 -12.43 1.58
N PRO A 480 35.56 -13.50 1.62
CA PRO A 480 35.27 -14.72 0.88
C PRO A 480 33.90 -15.31 1.21
N GLN A 481 33.52 -15.34 2.49
CA GLN A 481 32.24 -15.89 2.91
C GLN A 481 31.07 -14.97 2.53
N VAL A 482 31.24 -13.65 2.66
CA VAL A 482 30.26 -12.64 2.21
C VAL A 482 30.01 -12.82 0.71
N ARG A 483 31.06 -12.80 -0.10
CA ARG A 483 30.99 -12.97 -1.55
C ARG A 483 30.30 -14.27 -1.94
N ASP A 484 30.65 -15.38 -1.29
CA ASP A 484 30.11 -16.69 -1.63
C ASP A 484 28.61 -16.78 -1.27
N THR A 485 28.20 -16.34 -0.07
CA THR A 485 26.78 -16.37 0.35
C THR A 485 25.89 -15.38 -0.40
N VAL A 486 26.37 -14.16 -0.69
CA VAL A 486 25.65 -13.21 -1.58
C VAL A 486 25.52 -13.80 -2.98
N GLY A 487 26.58 -14.41 -3.51
CA GLY A 487 26.54 -15.08 -4.82
C GLY A 487 25.58 -16.25 -4.88
N GLU A 488 25.42 -17.01 -3.79
CA GLU A 488 24.43 -18.08 -3.66
C GLU A 488 23.00 -17.53 -3.63
N GLN A 489 22.73 -16.46 -2.87
CA GLN A 489 21.42 -15.84 -2.82
C GLN A 489 20.99 -15.24 -4.17
N LEU A 490 21.89 -14.52 -4.86
CA LEU A 490 21.60 -13.97 -6.18
C LEU A 490 21.35 -15.07 -7.23
N GLU A 491 22.10 -16.17 -7.16
CA GLU A 491 21.87 -17.32 -8.04
C GLU A 491 20.53 -18.00 -7.75
N GLN A 492 20.14 -18.10 -6.49
CA GLN A 492 18.86 -18.67 -6.10
C GLN A 492 17.69 -17.83 -6.63
N TRP A 493 17.75 -16.50 -6.47
CA TRP A 493 16.73 -15.60 -7.02
C TRP A 493 16.68 -15.64 -8.54
N ARG A 494 17.83 -15.70 -9.22
CA ARG A 494 17.90 -15.92 -10.67
C ARG A 494 17.18 -17.20 -11.09
N LEU A 495 17.38 -18.30 -10.36
CA LEU A 495 16.72 -19.57 -10.67
C LEU A 495 15.21 -19.53 -10.43
N LEU A 496 14.76 -18.83 -9.37
CA LEU A 496 13.34 -18.61 -9.12
C LEU A 496 12.73 -17.75 -10.24
N ASP A 497 13.40 -16.66 -10.60
CA ASP A 497 12.98 -15.76 -11.66
C ASP A 497 12.83 -16.46 -13.01
N GLU A 498 13.87 -17.16 -13.47
CA GLU A 498 13.88 -17.79 -14.79
C GLU A 498 12.96 -19.02 -14.88
N ASN A 499 12.84 -19.81 -13.81
CA ASN A 499 12.22 -21.14 -13.88
C ASN A 499 10.86 -21.25 -13.16
N VAL A 500 10.55 -20.33 -12.25
CA VAL A 500 9.39 -20.44 -11.36
C VAL A 500 8.46 -19.24 -11.45
N LEU A 501 8.97 -18.02 -11.28
CA LEU A 501 8.17 -16.81 -11.10
C LEU A 501 7.95 -16.04 -12.40
N GLY A 502 9.01 -15.87 -13.19
CA GLY A 502 9.04 -14.88 -14.27
C GLY A 502 9.39 -13.47 -13.78
N PRO A 503 9.88 -12.60 -14.69
CA PRO A 503 10.48 -11.31 -14.35
C PRO A 503 9.53 -10.36 -13.62
N GLU A 504 8.27 -10.28 -14.06
CA GLU A 504 7.29 -9.37 -13.47
C GLU A 504 6.96 -9.75 -12.02
N VAL A 505 6.67 -11.02 -11.76
CA VAL A 505 6.32 -11.48 -10.41
C VAL A 505 7.52 -11.43 -9.48
N THR A 506 8.72 -11.72 -9.97
CA THR A 506 9.97 -11.50 -9.23
C THR A 506 10.09 -10.04 -8.79
N LEU A 507 9.84 -9.09 -9.70
CA LEU A 507 9.91 -7.66 -9.41
C LEU A 507 8.86 -7.25 -8.34
N ARG A 508 7.63 -7.77 -8.42
CA ARG A 508 6.56 -7.52 -7.43
C ARG A 508 6.92 -8.08 -6.05
N LEU A 509 7.45 -9.31 -5.98
CA LEU A 509 7.86 -9.92 -4.70
C LEU A 509 9.06 -9.20 -4.06
N LEU A 510 10.01 -8.74 -4.86
CA LEU A 510 11.15 -7.93 -4.39
C LEU A 510 10.70 -6.53 -3.97
N THR A 511 9.72 -5.93 -4.67
CA THR A 511 9.08 -4.67 -4.27
C THR A 511 8.47 -4.76 -2.88
N ILE A 512 7.74 -5.83 -2.58
CA ILE A 512 7.22 -6.09 -1.21
C ILE A 512 8.37 -6.22 -0.21
N GLY A 513 9.44 -6.93 -0.57
CA GLY A 513 10.63 -7.10 0.27
C GLY A 513 11.36 -5.81 0.60
N GLY A 514 11.45 -4.89 -0.37
CA GLY A 514 12.03 -3.57 -0.19
C GLY A 514 11.09 -2.56 0.45
N SER A 515 9.83 -2.94 0.67
CA SER A 515 8.80 -2.12 1.30
C SER A 515 8.37 -2.69 2.64
N THR A 516 9.31 -3.24 3.41
CA THR A 516 9.03 -3.74 4.76
C THR A 516 9.27 -2.66 5.82
N SER A 517 9.08 -2.99 7.10
CA SER A 517 9.49 -2.12 8.20
C SER A 517 11.02 -2.04 8.39
N TYR A 518 11.80 -2.96 7.79
CA TYR A 518 13.26 -2.96 7.87
C TYR A 518 13.93 -1.94 6.94
N THR A 519 13.27 -1.62 5.82
CA THR A 519 13.80 -0.79 4.74
C THR A 519 13.20 0.62 4.70
N GLN A 520 12.19 0.90 5.53
CA GLN A 520 11.45 2.19 5.55
C GLN A 520 12.31 3.43 5.82
N ASN A 521 13.54 3.26 6.30
CA ASN A 521 14.49 4.34 6.55
C ASN A 521 15.77 4.24 5.70
N TRP A 522 15.75 3.43 4.64
CA TRP A 522 16.88 3.27 3.74
C TRP A 522 16.84 4.34 2.64
N TRP A 523 18.02 4.71 2.15
CA TRP A 523 18.19 5.51 0.95
C TRP A 523 17.78 4.71 -0.29
N GLY A 524 17.22 5.38 -1.30
CA GLY A 524 16.69 4.76 -2.52
C GLY A 524 15.16 4.65 -2.55
N GLN A 525 14.47 5.08 -1.50
CA GLN A 525 13.01 5.23 -1.53
C GLN A 525 12.64 6.46 -2.38
N GLY A 526 11.53 6.41 -3.11
CA GLY A 526 11.05 7.55 -3.90
C GLY A 526 10.68 8.75 -3.01
N ARG A 527 10.38 8.51 -1.73
CA ARG A 527 10.17 9.52 -0.69
C ARG A 527 11.42 10.09 -0.05
N TRP A 528 12.61 9.61 -0.40
CA TRP A 528 13.85 9.97 0.30
C TRP A 528 14.08 11.48 0.45
N PRO A 529 13.91 12.32 -0.61
CA PRO A 529 14.09 13.77 -0.48
C PRO A 529 13.10 14.40 0.53
N ALA A 530 11.84 13.95 0.52
CA ALA A 530 10.81 14.42 1.44
C ALA A 530 11.10 14.02 2.89
N ILE A 531 11.59 12.80 3.11
CA ILE A 531 12.01 12.32 4.44
C ILE A 531 13.14 13.19 4.98
N CYS A 532 14.17 13.42 4.17
CA CYS A 532 15.33 14.23 4.56
C CYS A 532 14.92 15.68 4.87
N ARG A 533 14.12 16.30 4.00
CA ARG A 533 13.60 17.65 4.22
C ARG A 533 12.85 17.76 5.54
N ALA A 534 11.89 16.87 5.79
CA ALA A 534 11.10 16.88 7.03
C ALA A 534 11.98 16.72 8.28
N ILE A 535 12.97 15.83 8.26
CA ILE A 535 13.90 15.63 9.38
C ILE A 535 14.73 16.90 9.65
N VAL A 536 15.26 17.53 8.60
CA VAL A 536 16.08 18.74 8.72
C VAL A 536 15.25 19.94 9.20
N GLU A 537 14.05 20.12 8.66
CA GLU A 537 13.14 21.19 9.06
C GLU A 537 12.68 21.03 10.52
N ASP A 538 12.28 19.83 10.93
CA ASP A 538 11.91 19.53 12.33
C ASP A 538 13.09 19.75 13.29
N ALA A 539 14.32 19.42 12.87
CA ALA A 539 15.51 19.67 13.67
C ALA A 539 15.76 21.17 13.88
N VAL A 540 15.63 21.96 12.81
CA VAL A 540 15.84 23.42 12.86
C VAL A 540 14.75 24.08 13.71
N GLU A 541 13.49 23.69 13.54
CA GLU A 541 12.38 24.18 14.38
C GLU A 541 12.60 23.80 15.85
N GLY A 542 13.09 22.59 16.12
CA GLY A 542 13.47 22.12 17.45
C GLY A 542 14.73 22.78 18.02
N GLY A 543 15.39 23.68 17.29
CA GLY A 543 16.60 24.39 17.72
C GLY A 543 17.86 23.53 17.77
N ILE A 544 17.87 22.40 17.05
CA ILE A 544 19.05 21.54 16.90
C ILE A 544 19.96 22.17 15.86
N ALA A 545 21.23 22.36 16.22
CA ALA A 545 22.23 22.86 15.29
C ALA A 545 22.51 21.84 14.18
N LEU A 546 22.55 22.31 12.94
CA LEU A 546 22.99 21.52 11.80
C LEU A 546 24.47 21.11 11.98
N PRO A 547 24.87 19.95 11.45
CA PRO A 547 26.27 19.53 11.50
C PRO A 547 27.13 20.45 10.62
N ALA A 548 28.41 20.62 10.95
CA ALA A 548 29.33 21.31 10.06
C ALA A 548 29.48 20.54 8.74
N PRO A 549 29.60 21.21 7.58
CA PRO A 549 29.68 22.67 7.39
C PRO A 549 28.31 23.38 7.24
N TYR A 550 27.19 22.66 7.40
CA TYR A 550 25.84 23.15 7.14
C TYR A 550 25.32 24.13 8.19
N ASP A 551 25.93 24.17 9.36
CA ASP A 551 25.77 25.25 10.34
C ASP A 551 26.03 26.64 9.74
N THR A 552 26.87 26.73 8.71
CA THR A 552 27.15 27.95 7.95
C THR A 552 26.57 27.96 6.54
N ALA A 553 26.57 26.81 5.85
CA ALA A 553 26.07 26.72 4.48
C ALA A 553 24.53 26.80 4.37
N GLY A 554 23.82 26.45 5.46
CA GLY A 554 22.37 26.56 5.56
C GLY A 554 21.60 25.29 5.16
N VAL A 555 20.29 25.34 5.45
CA VAL A 555 19.33 24.22 5.33
C VAL A 555 19.20 23.71 3.90
N GLU A 556 18.95 24.60 2.94
CA GLU A 556 18.72 24.17 1.54
C GLU A 556 19.94 23.48 0.93
N ARG A 557 21.15 23.92 1.30
CA ARG A 557 22.37 23.24 0.84
C ARG A 557 22.48 21.85 1.45
N PHE A 558 22.10 21.68 2.71
CA PHE A 558 22.12 20.38 3.37
C PHE A 558 21.12 19.42 2.75
N ILE A 559 19.88 19.87 2.51
CA ILE A 559 18.83 19.05 1.90
C ILE A 559 19.24 18.60 0.49
N ALA A 560 19.82 19.48 -0.32
CA ALA A 560 20.32 19.12 -1.65
C ALA A 560 21.45 18.07 -1.58
N ASP A 561 22.42 18.25 -0.67
CA ASP A 561 23.52 17.30 -0.53
C ASP A 561 23.06 15.94 0.05
N LEU A 562 21.90 15.88 0.72
CA LEU A 562 21.29 14.64 1.24
C LEU A 562 20.67 13.73 0.16
N GLU A 563 20.60 14.18 -1.10
CA GLU A 563 20.27 13.29 -2.23
C GLU A 563 21.35 12.22 -2.41
N GLU A 564 22.61 12.55 -2.09
CA GLU A 564 23.79 11.69 -2.23
C GLU A 564 24.51 11.50 -0.88
N PRO A 565 23.85 10.86 0.11
CA PRO A 565 24.32 10.86 1.50
C PRO A 565 25.62 10.08 1.72
N ASP A 566 25.98 9.18 0.81
CA ASP A 566 27.25 8.45 0.81
C ASP A 566 28.46 9.32 0.47
N GLN A 567 28.26 10.53 -0.07
CA GLN A 567 29.31 11.53 -0.33
C GLN A 567 29.59 12.42 0.88
N LEU A 568 28.72 12.42 1.90
CA LEU A 568 28.82 13.28 3.07
C LEU A 568 29.87 12.78 4.06
N ASP A 569 30.35 13.61 4.97
CA ASP A 569 31.22 13.15 6.07
C ASP A 569 30.47 12.25 7.06
N ASP A 570 31.20 11.36 7.75
CA ASP A 570 30.61 10.39 8.71
C ASP A 570 29.82 11.07 9.83
N ASP A 571 30.27 12.23 10.31
CA ASP A 571 29.58 13.00 11.34
C ASP A 571 28.24 13.56 10.86
N VAL A 572 28.16 13.97 9.57
CA VAL A 572 26.94 14.48 8.95
C VAL A 572 25.93 13.34 8.76
N LEU A 573 26.38 12.21 8.23
CA LEU A 573 25.53 11.04 8.04
C LEU A 573 25.07 10.47 9.39
N HIS A 574 25.92 10.47 10.41
CA HIS A 574 25.56 10.08 11.76
C HIS A 574 24.46 11.00 12.33
N TRP A 575 24.59 12.31 12.15
CA TRP A 575 23.60 13.29 12.59
C TRP A 575 22.22 13.01 11.97
N LEU A 576 22.16 12.62 10.69
CA LEU A 576 20.92 12.28 10.02
C LEU A 576 20.28 10.98 10.57
N ILE A 577 21.11 9.96 10.83
CA ILE A 577 20.65 8.65 11.29
C ILE A 577 20.14 8.71 12.74
N ASP A 578 20.98 9.21 13.65
CA ASP A 578 20.77 9.23 15.10
C ASP A 578 21.02 10.66 15.64
N MET A 579 20.07 11.55 15.35
CA MET A 579 20.17 12.98 15.65
C MET A 579 20.54 13.28 17.11
N PRO A 580 21.61 14.08 17.35
CA PRO A 580 22.11 14.34 18.69
C PRO A 580 21.13 15.15 19.53
N ALA A 581 21.10 14.87 20.83
CA ALA A 581 20.35 15.63 21.84
C ALA A 581 18.82 15.61 21.73
N SER A 582 18.25 14.69 20.94
CA SER A 582 16.80 14.45 20.96
C SER A 582 16.36 13.88 22.31
N GLY A 583 15.56 14.64 23.06
CA GLY A 583 14.83 14.10 24.21
C GLY A 583 13.81 13.03 23.75
N VAL A 584 13.10 12.41 24.68
CA VAL A 584 12.05 11.42 24.35
C VAL A 584 10.99 11.99 23.37
N GLU A 585 10.76 13.30 23.43
CA GLU A 585 9.85 14.07 22.57
C GLU A 585 10.55 15.05 21.61
N GLY A 586 11.89 14.99 21.48
CA GLY A 586 12.63 15.88 20.58
C GLY A 586 12.58 15.41 19.11
N PRO A 587 13.02 16.26 18.15
CA PRO A 587 13.18 15.88 16.76
C PRO A 587 14.05 14.62 16.62
N ARG A 588 13.73 13.73 15.69
CA ARG A 588 14.37 12.41 15.59
C ARG A 588 15.11 12.25 14.27
N GLY A 589 16.17 11.45 14.26
CA GLY A 589 16.83 11.03 13.03
C GLY A 589 16.04 9.96 12.27
N LEU A 590 16.56 9.54 11.12
CA LEU A 590 15.95 8.55 10.21
C LEU A 590 15.39 7.31 10.89
N ARG A 591 16.06 6.80 11.93
CA ARG A 591 15.66 5.55 12.60
C ARG A 591 14.32 5.66 13.33
N SER A 592 13.88 6.86 13.68
CA SER A 592 12.70 7.02 14.54
C SER A 592 11.82 8.23 14.18
N HIS A 593 12.11 8.89 13.06
CA HIS A 593 11.31 10.01 12.58
C HIS A 593 9.95 9.54 12.08
N LYS A 594 8.91 10.37 12.23
CA LYS A 594 7.58 10.04 11.68
C LYS A 594 7.58 10.06 10.15
N ALA A 595 8.38 10.94 9.54
CA ALA A 595 8.43 11.06 8.07
C ALA A 595 8.94 9.78 7.39
N SER A 596 9.77 8.97 8.06
CA SER A 596 10.23 7.67 7.54
C SER A 596 9.17 6.57 7.64
N GLN A 597 8.00 6.85 8.22
CA GLN A 597 6.88 5.92 8.15
C GLN A 597 6.25 5.98 6.75
N PRO A 598 5.90 4.82 6.16
CA PRO A 598 5.25 4.76 4.85
C PRO A 598 3.90 5.47 4.88
N VAL A 599 3.48 6.02 3.73
CA VAL A 599 2.11 6.54 3.57
C VAL A 599 1.15 5.34 3.50
N MET A 600 0.11 5.37 4.34
CA MET A 600 -0.94 4.35 4.37
C MET A 600 -2.15 4.87 3.59
N ARG A 601 -2.74 4.00 2.76
CA ARG A 601 -3.95 4.27 1.99
C ARG A 601 -5.12 3.50 2.56
N VAL A 602 -6.17 4.20 2.97
CA VAL A 602 -7.41 3.58 3.40
C VAL A 602 -8.19 3.14 2.16
N VAL A 603 -8.56 1.86 2.10
CA VAL A 603 -9.45 1.32 1.05
C VAL A 603 -10.70 0.73 1.68
N GLU A 604 -11.85 0.90 1.03
CA GLU A 604 -13.15 0.41 1.48
C GLU A 604 -13.66 -0.71 0.54
N PRO A 605 -13.05 -1.91 0.58
CA PRO A 605 -13.48 -3.01 -0.27
C PRO A 605 -14.87 -3.51 0.10
N ILE A 606 -15.72 -3.72 -0.91
CA ILE A 606 -17.05 -4.30 -0.74
C ILE A 606 -17.02 -5.81 -0.98
N SER A 607 -17.84 -6.58 -0.25
CA SER A 607 -17.82 -8.06 -0.27
C SER A 607 -18.34 -8.73 -1.55
N TRP A 608 -18.65 -7.99 -2.62
CA TRP A 608 -19.28 -8.58 -3.81
C TRP A 608 -18.26 -9.51 -4.51
N ASP A 609 -18.56 -10.82 -4.53
CA ASP A 609 -17.79 -11.88 -5.22
C ASP A 609 -16.31 -12.07 -4.80
N LEU A 610 -15.99 -11.98 -3.51
CA LEU A 610 -14.69 -12.47 -2.99
C LEU A 610 -14.68 -13.96 -2.60
N ASP A 611 -15.66 -14.75 -3.07
CA ASP A 611 -15.88 -16.17 -2.74
C ASP A 611 -15.44 -17.12 -3.87
#